data_AF-A0A2R8ML94-F1
#
_entry.id   AF-A0A2R8ML94-F1
#
_cell.length_a   1.000
_cell.length_b   1.000
_cell.length_c   1.000
_cell.angle_alpha   90.00
_cell.angle_beta   90.00
_cell.angle_gamma   90.00
#
_symmetry.space_group_name_H-M   'P 1'
#
loop_
_entity.id
_entity.type
_entity.pdbx_description
1 polymer ?
#
loop_
_entity_poly.entity_id
_entity_poly.type
_entity_poly.pdbx_seq_one_letter_code
_entity_poly.pdbx_strand_id
1 'polypeptide(L)'
;MSAVGGGRRPKAQVSRGISFSASHRLHSKFLSEEENLKLFGKCSNPNGHGHNYKVVVTVHGQIDPATGMVMNLTDLKKHMEEAIMQPLDHKNLDLDVPYFADVVSTTENVAVYIWDNLQKVLPLSAMRGQWQPWRPHGGGGRTFVSLGAQDGELLLPTENICLELFCDR
;
A
#
# COMPACT_ATOMS: atom_id res chain seq x y z
N MET A 1 -44.99 7.98 1.36
CA MET A 1 -44.67 7.65 -0.04
C MET A 1 -43.59 6.60 -0.05
N SER A 2 -43.99 5.33 -0.10
CA SER A 2 -43.08 4.18 -0.21
C SER A 2 -42.95 3.81 -1.69
N ALA A 3 -41.70 3.79 -2.18
CA ALA A 3 -41.14 2.85 -3.16
C ALA A 3 -39.82 3.42 -3.68
N VAL A 4 -38.73 3.36 -2.89
CA VAL A 4 -37.39 3.40 -3.50
C VAL A 4 -37.07 1.95 -3.83
N GLY A 5 -37.32 1.61 -5.10
CA GLY A 5 -37.14 0.27 -5.63
C GLY A 5 -35.75 -0.29 -5.38
N GLY A 6 -35.67 -1.62 -5.28
CA GLY A 6 -34.44 -2.41 -5.16
C GLY A 6 -33.58 -2.37 -6.42
N GLY A 7 -33.14 -1.17 -6.81
CA GLY A 7 -32.13 -0.96 -7.84
C GLY A 7 -30.74 -1.22 -7.26
N ARG A 8 -29.94 -2.01 -7.99
CA ARG A 8 -28.55 -2.29 -7.64
C ARG A 8 -27.77 -0.98 -7.58
N ARG A 9 -27.26 -0.60 -6.40
CA ARG A 9 -26.50 0.66 -6.24
C ARG A 9 -25.23 0.62 -7.10
N PRO A 10 -24.92 1.69 -7.86
CA PRO A 10 -23.67 1.78 -8.59
C PRO A 10 -22.49 1.61 -7.64
N LYS A 11 -21.46 0.93 -8.11
CA LYS A 11 -20.22 0.78 -7.37
C LYS A 11 -19.08 1.43 -8.13
N ALA A 12 -18.10 1.97 -7.40
CA ALA A 12 -16.95 2.66 -7.98
C ALA A 12 -15.67 2.34 -7.21
N GLN A 13 -14.54 2.63 -7.86
CA GLN A 13 -13.21 2.64 -7.26
C GLN A 13 -12.73 4.08 -7.17
N VAL A 14 -12.08 4.43 -6.06
CA VAL A 14 -11.50 5.75 -5.81
C VAL A 14 -10.06 5.56 -5.36
N SER A 15 -9.13 6.16 -6.10
CA SER A 15 -7.70 6.08 -5.83
C SER A 15 -7.17 7.40 -5.32
N ARG A 16 -6.28 7.36 -4.33
CA ARG A 16 -5.52 8.51 -3.85
C ARG A 16 -4.03 8.19 -3.88
N GLY A 17 -3.27 9.05 -4.58
CA GLY A 17 -1.82 8.99 -4.63
C GLY A 17 -1.17 9.91 -3.60
N ILE A 18 -0.10 9.45 -2.96
CA ILE A 18 0.82 10.24 -2.13
C ILE A 18 2.27 9.85 -2.45
N SER A 19 3.21 10.69 -2.02
CA SER A 19 4.64 10.39 -2.11
C SER A 19 5.30 10.61 -0.75
N PHE A 20 6.28 9.78 -0.41
CA PHE A 20 7.14 9.97 0.75
C PHE A 20 8.60 9.72 0.38
N SER A 21 9.52 10.37 1.08
CA SER A 21 10.96 10.22 0.87
C SER A 21 11.56 9.39 2.00
N ALA A 22 12.23 8.28 1.69
CA ALA A 22 12.90 7.47 2.71
C ALA A 22 14.23 6.92 2.22
N SER A 23 15.14 6.69 3.16
CA SER A 23 16.42 6.01 2.93
C SER A 23 16.41 4.58 3.48
N HIS A 24 17.23 3.70 2.89
CA HIS A 24 17.35 2.31 3.30
C HIS A 24 18.61 1.63 2.76
N ARG A 25 18.89 0.42 3.23
CA ARG A 25 19.90 -0.50 2.73
C ARG A 25 19.31 -1.90 2.65
N LEU A 26 19.34 -2.50 1.45
CA LEU A 26 18.97 -3.91 1.32
C LEU A 26 20.10 -4.78 1.88
N HIS A 27 19.87 -5.32 3.07
CA HIS A 27 20.81 -6.20 3.76
C HIS A 27 20.05 -7.22 4.60
N SER A 28 20.40 -8.49 4.46
CA SER A 28 19.89 -9.58 5.28
C SER A 28 20.91 -9.97 6.32
N LYS A 29 20.49 -10.00 7.60
CA LYS A 29 21.30 -10.46 8.73
C LYS A 29 21.66 -11.95 8.66
N PHE A 30 20.95 -12.71 7.81
CA PHE A 30 21.15 -14.15 7.64
C PHE A 30 22.11 -14.49 6.49
N LEU A 31 22.60 -13.48 5.78
CA LEU A 31 23.56 -13.61 4.69
C LEU A 31 24.88 -12.95 5.07
N SER A 32 25.99 -13.48 4.56
CA SER A 32 27.29 -12.82 4.64
C SER A 32 27.32 -11.50 3.85
N GLU A 33 28.32 -10.64 4.09
CA GLU A 33 28.49 -9.40 3.32
C GLU A 33 28.71 -9.68 1.83
N GLU A 34 29.44 -10.74 1.46
CA GLU A 34 29.65 -11.13 0.07
C GLU A 34 28.35 -11.57 -0.61
N GLU A 35 27.53 -12.37 0.09
CA GLU A 35 26.23 -12.81 -0.40
C GLU A 35 25.24 -11.65 -0.55
N ASN A 36 25.21 -10.73 0.42
CA ASN A 36 24.41 -9.51 0.33
C ASN A 36 24.82 -8.63 -0.85
N LEU A 37 26.13 -8.41 -1.04
CA LEU A 37 26.64 -7.63 -2.17
C LEU A 37 26.31 -8.30 -3.51
N LYS A 38 26.44 -9.63 -3.59
CA LYS A 38 26.12 -10.39 -4.80
C LYS A 38 24.63 -10.37 -5.13
N LEU A 39 23.76 -10.44 -4.12
CA LEU A 39 22.30 -10.50 -4.28
C LEU A 39 21.69 -9.12 -4.55
N PHE A 40 22.03 -8.11 -3.74
CA PHE A 40 21.42 -6.79 -3.77
C PHE A 40 22.25 -5.73 -4.52
N GLY A 41 23.52 -6.03 -4.82
CA GLY A 41 24.40 -5.15 -5.59
C GLY A 41 24.50 -3.75 -4.97
N LYS A 42 24.29 -2.72 -5.81
CA LYS A 42 24.33 -1.31 -5.39
C LYS A 42 23.37 -0.97 -4.25
N CYS A 43 22.27 -1.73 -4.10
CA CYS A 43 21.28 -1.49 -3.04
C CYS A 43 21.79 -1.91 -1.64
N SER A 44 22.86 -2.70 -1.56
CA SER A 44 23.52 -3.10 -0.30
C SER A 44 24.68 -2.16 0.11
N ASN A 45 24.77 -0.96 -0.48
CA ASN A 45 25.74 0.07 -0.07
C ASN A 45 25.74 0.25 1.47
N PRO A 46 26.88 0.15 2.17
CA PRO A 46 26.91 0.25 3.64
C PRO A 46 26.30 1.52 4.22
N ASN A 47 26.37 2.63 3.47
CA ASN A 47 25.77 3.92 3.87
C ASN A 47 24.33 4.12 3.36
N GLY A 48 23.73 3.08 2.78
CA GLY A 48 22.39 3.10 2.21
C GLY A 48 22.26 3.94 0.94
N HIS A 49 21.00 4.16 0.56
CA HIS A 49 20.55 5.02 -0.53
C HIS A 49 19.11 5.45 -0.20
N GLY A 50 18.43 6.19 -1.07
CA GLY A 50 17.05 6.58 -0.81
C GLY A 50 16.23 6.76 -2.06
N HIS A 51 14.92 6.83 -1.86
CA HIS A 51 13.94 6.95 -2.92
C HIS A 51 12.82 7.92 -2.54
N ASN A 52 12.21 8.49 -3.58
CA ASN A 52 10.91 9.11 -3.49
C ASN A 52 9.87 8.05 -3.86
N TYR A 53 9.33 7.39 -2.85
CA TYR A 53 8.29 6.39 -3.02
C TYR A 53 6.99 7.07 -3.44
N LYS A 54 6.25 6.44 -4.34
CA LYS A 54 4.86 6.84 -4.65
C LYS A 54 3.93 5.71 -4.26
N VAL A 55 2.89 6.05 -3.53
CA VAL A 55 1.88 5.10 -3.07
C VAL A 55 0.53 5.51 -3.64
N VAL A 56 -0.15 4.57 -4.28
CA VAL A 56 -1.56 4.73 -4.65
C VAL A 56 -2.38 3.77 -3.79
N VAL A 57 -3.32 4.32 -3.02
CA VAL A 57 -4.31 3.53 -2.27
C VAL A 57 -5.64 3.65 -3.00
N THR A 58 -6.16 2.53 -3.46
CA THR A 58 -7.49 2.43 -4.06
C THR A 58 -8.45 1.81 -3.06
N VAL A 59 -9.56 2.49 -2.80
CA VAL A 59 -10.71 1.94 -2.06
C VAL A 59 -11.87 1.73 -3.03
N HIS A 60 -12.74 0.78 -2.72
CA HIS A 60 -13.93 0.53 -3.52
C HIS A 60 -15.18 0.32 -2.67
N GLY A 61 -16.34 0.56 -3.27
CA GLY A 61 -17.61 0.41 -2.57
C GLY A 61 -18.81 0.91 -3.36
N GLN A 62 -19.97 0.87 -2.73
CA GLN A 62 -21.19 1.48 -3.27
C GLN A 62 -21.09 2.99 -3.17
N ILE A 63 -21.60 3.68 -4.18
CA ILE A 63 -21.78 5.13 -4.11
C ILE A 63 -22.93 5.40 -3.14
N ASP A 64 -22.65 6.09 -2.05
CA ASP A 64 -23.67 6.52 -1.10
C ASP A 64 -24.63 7.51 -1.79
N PRO A 65 -25.95 7.27 -1.77
CA PRO A 65 -26.91 8.05 -2.55
C PRO A 65 -27.12 9.48 -2.01
N ALA A 66 -26.80 9.74 -0.75
CA ALA A 66 -26.96 11.07 -0.16
C ALA A 66 -25.73 11.96 -0.44
N THR A 67 -24.55 11.36 -0.49
CA THR A 67 -23.27 12.08 -0.58
C THR A 67 -22.57 11.94 -1.93
N GLY A 68 -22.90 10.93 -2.73
CA GLY A 68 -22.24 10.62 -3.99
C GLY A 68 -20.82 10.03 -3.82
N MET A 69 -20.45 9.60 -2.61
CA MET A 69 -19.10 9.14 -2.29
C MET A 69 -19.03 7.63 -2.03
N VAL A 70 -17.90 7.01 -2.39
CA VAL A 70 -17.53 5.66 -1.89
C VAL A 70 -16.96 5.77 -0.48
N MET A 71 -16.08 6.75 -0.28
CA MET A 71 -15.48 7.14 1.00
C MET A 71 -15.21 8.64 0.94
N ASN A 72 -15.29 9.31 2.09
CA ASN A 72 -14.86 10.68 2.19
C ASN A 72 -13.33 10.77 1.98
N LEU A 73 -12.91 11.55 0.98
CA LEU A 73 -11.49 11.67 0.64
C LEU A 73 -10.65 12.33 1.74
N THR A 74 -11.28 13.09 2.64
CA THR A 74 -10.62 13.65 3.83
C THR A 74 -10.27 12.54 4.82
N ASP A 75 -11.16 11.56 5.00
CA ASP A 75 -10.92 10.41 5.87
C ASP A 75 -9.83 9.52 5.28
N LEU A 76 -9.90 9.22 3.97
CA LEU A 76 -8.84 8.47 3.28
C LEU A 76 -7.47 9.16 3.41
N LYS A 77 -7.42 10.49 3.28
CA LYS A 77 -6.18 11.26 3.51
C LYS A 77 -5.67 11.05 4.94
N LYS A 78 -6.53 11.13 5.96
CA LYS A 78 -6.15 10.95 7.36
C LYS A 78 -5.60 9.54 7.61
N HIS A 79 -6.25 8.51 7.07
CA HIS A 79 -5.79 7.12 7.19
C HIS A 79 -4.43 6.90 6.52
N MET A 80 -4.21 7.46 5.33
CA MET A 80 -2.91 7.40 4.66
C MET A 80 -1.83 8.19 5.40
N GLU A 81 -2.19 9.33 6.01
CA GLU A 81 -1.26 10.11 6.83
C GLU A 81 -0.75 9.30 8.03
N GLU A 82 -1.67 8.66 8.76
CA GLU A 82 -1.37 7.84 9.95
C GLU A 82 -0.61 6.55 9.59
N ALA A 83 -1.04 5.85 8.54
CA ALA A 83 -0.47 4.55 8.19
C ALA A 83 0.84 4.61 7.38
N ILE A 84 1.08 5.72 6.66
CA ILE A 84 2.17 5.86 5.68
C ILE A 84 3.06 7.06 5.99
N MET A 85 2.52 8.27 5.97
CA MET A 85 3.35 9.48 6.05
C MET A 85 4.07 9.62 7.39
N GLN A 86 3.34 9.51 8.50
CA GLN A 86 3.90 9.63 9.84
C GLN A 86 5.01 8.58 10.13
N PRO A 87 4.81 7.28 9.80
CA PRO A 87 5.85 6.29 10.07
C PRO A 87 6.98 6.25 9.05
N LEU A 88 6.81 6.70 7.79
CA LEU A 88 7.79 6.45 6.72
C LEU A 88 8.42 7.71 6.12
N ASP A 89 7.76 8.87 6.14
CA ASP A 89 8.28 10.06 5.46
C ASP A 89 9.47 10.69 6.20
N HIS A 90 10.51 11.02 5.43
CA HIS A 90 11.79 11.52 5.91
C HIS A 90 12.46 10.61 6.95
N LYS A 91 12.33 9.29 6.78
CA LYS A 91 12.92 8.28 7.66
C LYS A 91 13.99 7.44 6.97
N ASN A 92 14.86 6.83 7.78
CA ASN A 92 15.58 5.64 7.40
C ASN A 92 14.73 4.41 7.77
N LEU A 93 14.34 3.60 6.78
CA LEU A 93 13.45 2.46 7.00
C LEU A 93 14.04 1.46 8.01
N ASP A 94 15.31 1.10 7.84
CA ASP A 94 15.96 0.04 8.64
C ASP A 94 16.28 0.49 10.08
N LEU A 95 16.40 1.80 10.31
CA LEU A 95 16.82 2.37 11.60
C LEU A 95 15.68 3.01 12.39
N ASP A 96 14.74 3.69 11.71
CA ASP A 96 13.71 4.49 12.37
C ASP A 96 12.35 3.78 12.45
N VAL A 97 12.16 2.69 11.70
CA VAL A 97 10.89 1.96 11.62
C VAL A 97 11.08 0.56 12.20
N PRO A 98 10.58 0.27 13.42
CA PRO A 98 10.86 -0.98 14.14
C PRO A 98 10.53 -2.25 13.36
N TYR A 99 9.57 -2.20 12.43
CA TYR A 99 9.22 -3.35 11.57
C TYR A 99 10.40 -3.85 10.72
N PHE A 100 11.25 -2.95 10.22
CA PHE A 100 12.40 -3.32 9.37
C PHE A 100 13.67 -3.65 10.16
N ALA A 101 13.60 -3.68 11.49
CA ALA A 101 14.74 -4.08 12.30
C ALA A 101 15.24 -5.49 11.92
N ASP A 102 14.31 -6.42 11.63
CA ASP A 102 14.61 -7.81 11.27
C ASP A 102 14.02 -8.24 9.91
N VAL A 103 13.46 -7.29 9.16
CA VAL A 103 12.84 -7.51 7.85
C VAL A 103 13.55 -6.66 6.81
N VAL A 104 14.04 -7.27 5.73
CA VAL A 104 14.73 -6.55 4.66
C VAL A 104 13.76 -5.55 4.01
N SER A 105 14.15 -4.27 3.89
CA SER A 105 13.31 -3.17 3.39
C SER A 105 13.05 -3.16 1.87
N THR A 106 12.87 -4.32 1.25
CA THR A 106 12.51 -4.36 -0.18
C THR A 106 11.18 -3.68 -0.43
N THR A 107 10.95 -3.20 -1.65
CA THR A 107 9.66 -2.59 -2.04
C THR A 107 8.48 -3.50 -1.72
N GLU A 108 8.64 -4.81 -1.85
CA GLU A 108 7.64 -5.81 -1.48
C GLU A 108 7.30 -5.76 0.02
N ASN A 109 8.30 -5.78 0.89
CA ASN A 109 8.09 -5.71 2.34
C ASN A 109 7.58 -4.34 2.81
N VAL A 110 7.96 -3.26 2.12
CA VAL A 110 7.37 -1.93 2.35
C VAL A 110 5.90 -1.90 1.97
N ALA A 111 5.51 -2.54 0.86
CA ALA A 111 4.11 -2.66 0.49
C ALA A 111 3.32 -3.46 1.55
N VAL A 112 3.87 -4.57 2.06
CA VAL A 112 3.23 -5.36 3.13
C VAL A 112 3.06 -4.54 4.40
N TYR A 113 4.11 -3.82 4.83
CA TYR A 113 4.04 -2.94 6.00
C TYR A 113 2.93 -1.88 5.87
N ILE A 114 2.86 -1.21 4.72
CA ILE A 114 1.83 -0.19 4.45
C ILE A 114 0.44 -0.83 4.45
N TRP A 115 0.29 -1.99 3.80
CA TRP A 115 -0.96 -2.73 3.76
C TRP A 115 -1.46 -3.07 5.17
N ASP A 116 -0.62 -3.68 5.99
CA ASP A 116 -0.98 -4.08 7.35
C ASP A 116 -1.37 -2.89 8.22
N ASN A 117 -0.73 -1.74 8.03
CA ASN A 117 -1.10 -0.51 8.75
C ASN A 117 -2.41 0.09 8.25
N LEU A 118 -2.65 0.12 6.93
CA LEU A 118 -3.92 0.58 6.35
C LEU A 118 -5.09 -0.27 6.84
N GLN A 119 -4.91 -1.59 6.94
CA GLN A 119 -5.93 -2.52 7.43
C GLN A 119 -6.35 -2.25 8.88
N LYS A 120 -5.47 -1.69 9.71
CA LYS A 120 -5.78 -1.35 11.11
C LYS A 120 -6.62 -0.08 11.24
N VAL A 121 -6.48 0.86 10.30
CA VAL A 121 -7.10 2.19 10.39
C VAL A 121 -8.31 2.36 9.48
N LEU A 122 -8.41 1.59 8.39
CA LEU A 122 -9.53 1.68 7.46
C LEU A 122 -10.78 0.97 8.01
N PRO A 123 -11.98 1.51 7.79
CA PRO A 123 -13.20 0.91 8.30
C PRO A 123 -13.54 -0.38 7.55
N LEU A 124 -13.96 -1.42 8.28
CA LEU A 124 -14.40 -2.72 7.75
C LEU A 124 -15.52 -2.61 6.67
N SER A 125 -16.33 -1.55 6.70
CA SER A 125 -17.37 -1.30 5.69
C SER A 125 -16.80 -0.91 4.32
N ALA A 126 -15.59 -0.35 4.29
CA ALA A 126 -14.83 -0.11 3.09
C ALA A 126 -14.08 -1.38 2.63
N MET A 127 -14.23 -2.53 3.31
CA MET A 127 -13.52 -3.81 3.11
C MET A 127 -14.39 -4.97 2.57
N ARG A 128 -15.64 -4.73 2.13
CA ARG A 128 -16.52 -5.74 1.51
C ARG A 128 -16.73 -5.62 -0.02
N GLY A 129 -16.37 -6.66 -0.78
CA GLY A 129 -16.81 -6.89 -2.17
C GLY A 129 -15.74 -7.40 -3.14
N GLN A 130 -16.11 -8.33 -4.02
CA GLN A 130 -15.22 -8.87 -5.07
C GLN A 130 -14.98 -7.88 -6.22
N TRP A 131 -13.70 -7.63 -6.55
CA TRP A 131 -13.28 -6.83 -7.72
C TRP A 131 -11.98 -7.32 -8.31
N GLN A 132 -11.76 -7.00 -9.59
CA GLN A 132 -10.49 -7.22 -10.25
C GLN A 132 -9.50 -6.07 -9.93
N PRO A 133 -8.22 -6.36 -9.65
CA PRO A 133 -7.18 -5.35 -9.53
C PRO A 133 -7.11 -4.48 -10.79
N TRP A 134 -7.08 -3.17 -10.63
CA TRP A 134 -6.79 -2.26 -11.74
C TRP A 134 -5.33 -2.47 -12.16
N ARG A 135 -5.06 -2.65 -13.46
CA ARG A 135 -3.70 -2.74 -14.00
C ARG A 135 -3.31 -1.40 -14.62
N PRO A 136 -2.19 -0.77 -14.22
CA PRO A 136 -1.70 0.39 -14.93
C PRO A 136 -1.27 0.03 -16.35
N HIS A 137 -1.75 0.80 -17.33
CA HIS A 137 -1.27 0.75 -18.70
C HIS A 137 0.08 1.49 -18.82
N GLY A 138 1.18 0.75 -18.64
CA GLY A 138 2.50 1.05 -19.20
C GLY A 138 3.39 2.11 -18.51
N GLY A 139 4.71 1.89 -18.59
CA GLY A 139 5.71 2.98 -18.65
C GLY A 139 6.89 2.93 -17.67
N GLY A 140 7.97 2.24 -18.07
CA GLY A 140 9.36 2.59 -17.76
C GLY A 140 9.92 2.16 -16.40
N GLY A 141 10.87 1.21 -16.41
CA GLY A 141 11.98 1.00 -15.45
C GLY A 141 11.71 0.87 -13.94
N ARG A 142 10.49 1.13 -13.46
CA ARG A 142 10.15 1.25 -12.05
C ARG A 142 9.70 -0.08 -11.48
N THR A 143 10.01 -0.29 -10.20
CA THR A 143 9.53 -1.47 -9.47
C THR A 143 8.11 -1.20 -8.99
N PHE A 144 7.23 -2.15 -9.25
CA PHE A 144 5.82 -2.06 -8.98
C PHE A 144 5.41 -3.26 -8.11
N VAL A 145 4.87 -2.97 -6.94
CA VAL A 145 4.25 -3.99 -6.08
C VAL A 145 2.78 -3.62 -5.93
N SER A 146 1.92 -4.56 -6.30
CA SER A 146 0.49 -4.47 -6.07
C SER A 146 0.10 -5.54 -5.05
N LEU A 147 -0.49 -5.10 -3.93
CA LEU A 147 -1.13 -5.99 -2.98
C LEU A 147 -2.64 -5.80 -3.07
N GLY A 148 -3.34 -6.92 -3.10
CA GLY A 148 -4.78 -7.01 -2.95
C GLY A 148 -5.12 -8.35 -2.30
N ALA A 149 -6.13 -8.39 -1.45
CA ALA A 149 -6.59 -9.67 -0.91
C ALA A 149 -7.38 -10.42 -1.99
N GLN A 150 -6.98 -11.65 -2.26
CA GLN A 150 -7.84 -12.69 -2.81
C GLN A 150 -7.79 -13.81 -1.79
N ASP A 151 -8.92 -14.34 -1.32
CA ASP A 151 -8.88 -15.67 -0.76
C ASP A 151 -10.14 -16.47 -1.13
N GLY A 152 -9.86 -17.60 -1.77
CA GLY A 152 -10.74 -18.75 -1.73
C GLY A 152 -10.72 -19.35 -0.32
N GLU A 153 -11.92 -19.64 0.17
CA GLU A 153 -12.25 -20.43 1.35
C GLU A 153 -11.70 -20.00 2.73
N LEU A 154 -12.64 -19.39 3.47
CA LEU A 154 -12.74 -19.29 4.93
C LEU A 154 -11.83 -18.31 5.68
N LEU A 155 -12.54 -17.34 6.28
CA LEU A 155 -12.18 -16.47 7.41
C LEU A 155 -11.41 -15.18 7.09
N LEU A 156 -12.21 -14.23 6.59
CA LEU A 156 -12.22 -12.76 6.76
C LEU A 156 -12.14 -12.01 5.40
N PRO A 157 -13.21 -11.29 4.99
CA PRO A 157 -13.23 -10.59 3.70
C PRO A 157 -12.45 -9.27 3.82
N THR A 158 -11.25 -9.22 3.25
CA THR A 158 -10.46 -7.98 3.10
C THR A 158 -10.29 -7.61 1.64
N GLU A 159 -11.35 -7.77 0.83
CA GLU A 159 -11.28 -7.71 -0.63
C GLU A 159 -11.26 -6.29 -1.23
N ASN A 160 -10.91 -5.22 -0.47
CA ASN A 160 -11.20 -3.85 -0.93
C ASN A 160 -10.15 -2.77 -1.03
N ILE A 161 -8.92 -3.07 -0.67
CA ILE A 161 -7.85 -2.12 -0.90
C ILE A 161 -6.97 -2.67 -2.02
N CYS A 162 -6.56 -1.81 -2.95
CA CYS A 162 -5.40 -2.07 -3.78
C CYS A 162 -4.32 -1.08 -3.37
N LEU A 163 -3.14 -1.59 -3.05
CA LEU A 163 -1.98 -0.77 -2.77
C LEU A 163 -1.01 -0.92 -3.92
N GLU A 164 -0.65 0.19 -4.55
CA GLU A 164 0.42 0.24 -5.55
C GLU A 164 1.58 1.06 -4.99
N LEU A 165 2.75 0.43 -4.86
CA LEU A 165 3.98 1.09 -4.44
C LEU A 165 4.98 1.16 -5.59
N PHE A 166 5.46 2.36 -5.85
CA PHE A 166 6.48 2.65 -6.85
C PHE A 166 7.73 3.20 -6.18
N CYS A 167 8.87 2.75 -6.68
CA CYS A 167 10.18 3.19 -6.28
C CYS A 167 11.02 3.43 -7.55
N ASP A 168 11.55 4.64 -7.69
CA ASP A 168 12.48 4.99 -8.78
C ASP A 168 13.84 4.34 -8.43
N ARG A 169 14.18 3.23 -9.10
CA ARG A 169 15.48 2.53 -9.00
C ARG A 169 16.45 3.02 -10.06
#